data_AF-R7HZ59-F1
#
_entry.id   AF-R7HZ59-F1
#
_cell.length_a   1.000
_cell.length_b   1.000
_cell.length_c   1.000
_cell.angle_alpha   90.00
_cell.angle_beta   90.00
_cell.angle_gamma   90.00
#
_symmetry.space_group_name_H-M   'P 1'
#
loop_
_entity.id
_entity.type
_entity.pdbx_description
1 polymer ?
#
loop_
_entity_poly.entity_id
_entity_poly.type
_entity_poly.pdbx_seq_one_letter_code
_entity_poly.pdbx_strand_id
1 'polypeptide(L)'
;MLETMNYIMLGAYDFDILQEIGIVPSVMEKLENSKFYNKKGKFLEVSDIDSLEEIKLLVDLHIGTILNSYPEEDVLSNIYEIQLPDEYIPFSLQFARYNVFLHWKNHLFNAKMTKYNQIVVSPSNEIPMEPNDIVIEISDE
;
A
#
# COMPACT_ATOMS: atom_id res chain seq x y z
N MET A 1 16.26 23.68 3.36
CA MET A 1 17.22 22.66 2.87
C MET A 1 16.39 21.57 2.24
N LEU A 2 16.70 21.12 1.02
CA LEU A 2 16.15 19.86 0.53
C LEU A 2 16.82 18.78 1.38
N GLU A 3 16.08 18.22 2.34
CA GLU A 3 16.54 17.01 3.02
C GLU A 3 16.70 15.94 1.94
N THR A 4 17.90 15.40 1.82
CA THR A 4 18.17 14.28 0.92
C THR A 4 17.40 13.09 1.48
N MET A 5 16.23 12.78 0.90
CA MET A 5 15.50 11.58 1.26
C MET A 5 16.32 10.34 0.89
N ASN A 6 16.29 9.36 1.77
CA ASN A 6 16.89 8.06 1.51
C ASN A 6 15.94 7.21 0.66
N TYR A 7 16.51 6.36 -0.21
CA TYR A 7 15.74 5.45 -1.05
C TYR A 7 15.83 4.04 -0.49
N ILE A 8 14.69 3.45 -0.15
CA ILE A 8 14.58 2.09 0.34
C ILE A 8 13.84 1.27 -0.72
N MET A 9 14.53 0.28 -1.30
CA MET A 9 13.92 -0.69 -2.20
C MET A 9 13.55 -1.94 -1.42
N LEU A 10 12.27 -2.31 -1.46
CA LEU A 10 11.71 -3.49 -0.82
C LEU A 10 11.04 -4.37 -1.88
N GLY A 11 11.09 -5.68 -1.70
CA GLY A 11 10.02 -6.52 -2.26
C GLY A 11 8.75 -6.22 -1.49
N ALA A 12 7.61 -6.20 -2.16
CA ALA A 12 6.36 -6.47 -1.46
C ALA A 12 6.53 -7.84 -0.83
N TYR A 13 6.41 -7.87 0.49
CA TYR A 13 6.51 -9.09 1.23
C TYR A 13 5.41 -10.04 0.77
N ASP A 14 5.74 -11.31 0.62
CA ASP A 14 4.70 -12.32 0.49
C ASP A 14 3.82 -12.27 1.76
N PHE A 15 2.63 -12.84 1.65
CA PHE A 15 1.67 -12.74 2.74
C PHE A 15 2.18 -13.35 4.05
N ASP A 16 2.99 -14.40 3.97
CA ASP A 16 3.58 -15.05 5.14
C ASP A 16 4.51 -14.07 5.88
N ILE A 17 5.37 -13.35 5.16
CA ILE A 17 6.23 -12.32 5.75
C ILE A 17 5.41 -11.12 6.27
N LEU A 18 4.36 -10.70 5.55
CA LEU A 18 3.48 -9.64 6.06
C LEU A 18 2.85 -10.03 7.41
N GLN A 19 2.43 -11.29 7.57
CA GLN A 19 1.94 -11.81 8.84
C GLN A 19 3.01 -11.77 9.95
N GLU A 20 4.26 -12.10 9.63
CA GLU A 20 5.37 -12.01 10.59
C GLU A 20 5.67 -10.57 11.03
N ILE A 21 5.52 -9.60 10.11
CA ILE A 21 5.68 -8.17 10.39
C ILE A 21 4.55 -7.63 11.27
N GLY A 22 3.36 -8.21 11.19
CA GLY A 22 2.22 -7.92 12.06
C GLY A 22 1.16 -7.05 11.39
N ILE A 23 0.40 -7.64 10.46
CA ILE A 23 -0.76 -6.99 9.81
C ILE A 23 -1.76 -6.53 10.87
N VAL A 24 -2.27 -5.30 10.73
CA VAL A 24 -3.28 -4.71 11.63
C VAL A 24 -4.54 -5.60 11.67
N PRO A 25 -5.13 -5.87 12.86
CA PRO A 25 -6.29 -6.77 12.99
C PRO A 25 -7.49 -6.38 12.13
N SER A 26 -7.74 -5.07 11.98
CA SER A 26 -8.85 -4.55 11.17
C SER A 26 -8.65 -4.83 9.67
N VAL A 27 -7.40 -4.81 9.19
CA VAL A 27 -7.05 -5.20 7.82
C VAL A 27 -7.25 -6.70 7.65
N MET A 28 -6.80 -7.51 8.60
CA MET A 28 -7.02 -8.96 8.58
C MET A 28 -8.51 -9.33 8.52
N GLU A 29 -9.36 -8.68 9.32
CA GLU A 29 -10.81 -8.91 9.29
C GLU A 29 -11.42 -8.57 7.91
N LYS A 30 -11.00 -7.45 7.30
CA LYS A 30 -11.43 -7.08 5.94
C LYS A 30 -10.97 -8.11 4.91
N LEU A 31 -9.74 -8.61 5.03
CA LEU A 31 -9.20 -9.64 4.13
C LEU A 31 -9.99 -10.95 4.23
N GLU A 32 -10.32 -11.40 5.44
CA GLU A 32 -11.14 -12.61 5.66
C GLU A 32 -12.54 -12.53 5.05
N ASN A 33 -13.07 -11.32 4.90
CA ASN A 33 -14.35 -11.04 4.25
C ASN A 33 -14.22 -10.68 2.75
N SER A 34 -13.00 -10.63 2.22
CA SER A 34 -12.72 -10.32 0.82
C SER A 34 -12.69 -11.59 -0.05
N LYS A 35 -12.73 -11.41 -1.38
CA LYS A 35 -12.54 -12.50 -2.34
C LYS A 35 -11.08 -12.96 -2.47
N PHE A 36 -10.13 -12.18 -1.97
CA PHE A 36 -8.70 -12.47 -2.10
C PHE A 36 -8.22 -13.56 -1.14
N TYR A 37 -9.00 -13.88 -0.11
CA TYR A 37 -8.61 -14.84 0.92
C TYR A 37 -9.72 -15.83 1.19
N ASN A 38 -9.32 -17.05 1.57
CA ASN A 38 -10.26 -17.99 2.17
C ASN A 38 -10.16 -17.99 3.69
N LYS A 39 -11.11 -18.67 4.34
CA LYS A 39 -11.18 -18.85 5.81
C LYS A 39 -9.97 -19.56 6.45
N LYS A 40 -9.00 -20.00 5.65
CA LYS A 40 -7.72 -20.56 6.13
C LYS A 40 -6.57 -19.56 6.01
N GLY A 41 -6.87 -18.29 5.72
CA GLY A 41 -5.88 -17.24 5.49
C GLY A 41 -5.07 -17.42 4.21
N LYS A 42 -5.49 -18.29 3.28
CA LYS A 42 -4.76 -18.48 2.03
C LYS A 42 -5.24 -17.50 0.98
N PHE A 43 -4.28 -16.89 0.31
CA PHE A 43 -4.50 -16.05 -0.85
C PHE A 43 -5.06 -16.86 -2.02
N LEU A 44 -6.08 -16.31 -2.69
CA LEU A 44 -6.84 -16.98 -3.75
C LEU A 44 -6.45 -16.46 -5.13
N GLU A 45 -6.81 -15.23 -5.49
CA GLU A 45 -6.44 -14.62 -6.78
C GLU A 45 -6.73 -13.11 -6.82
N VAL A 46 -5.84 -12.32 -7.42
CA VAL A 46 -5.93 -10.84 -7.57
C VAL A 46 -6.47 -10.43 -8.95
N SER A 47 -6.67 -11.40 -9.83
CA SER A 47 -6.98 -11.20 -11.25
C SER A 47 -8.25 -10.41 -11.52
N ASP A 48 -9.17 -10.39 -10.56
CA ASP A 48 -10.51 -9.81 -10.72
C ASP A 48 -10.71 -8.50 -9.95
N ILE A 49 -9.68 -7.69 -9.66
CA ILE A 49 -9.91 -6.39 -8.99
C ILE A 49 -10.79 -5.49 -9.85
N ASP A 50 -11.95 -5.14 -9.30
CA ASP A 50 -12.99 -4.39 -9.99
C ASP A 50 -13.56 -3.25 -9.14
N SER A 51 -13.13 -3.10 -7.89
CA SER A 51 -13.62 -2.07 -6.98
C SER A 51 -12.52 -1.25 -6.30
N LEU A 52 -12.83 0.01 -6.00
CA LEU A 52 -11.94 0.90 -5.25
C LEU A 52 -11.67 0.39 -3.83
N GLU A 53 -12.63 -0.28 -3.20
CA GLU A 53 -12.46 -0.83 -1.85
C GLU A 53 -11.44 -1.97 -1.82
N GLU A 54 -11.38 -2.78 -2.87
CA GLU A 54 -10.35 -3.81 -3.02
C GLU A 54 -8.96 -3.21 -3.22
N ILE A 55 -8.85 -2.14 -4.01
CA ILE A 55 -7.60 -1.40 -4.18
C ILE A 55 -7.14 -0.85 -2.82
N LYS A 56 -8.05 -0.20 -2.07
CA LYS A 56 -7.76 0.31 -0.73
C LYS A 56 -7.28 -0.79 0.21
N LEU A 57 -7.96 -1.93 0.22
CA LEU A 57 -7.62 -3.06 1.07
C LEU A 57 -6.22 -3.62 0.77
N LEU A 58 -5.86 -3.78 -0.50
CA LEU A 58 -4.54 -4.28 -0.89
C LEU A 58 -3.43 -3.26 -0.66
N VAL A 59 -3.73 -1.97 -0.81
CA VAL A 59 -2.84 -0.88 -0.41
C VAL A 59 -2.57 -0.91 1.09
N ASP A 60 -3.62 -1.00 1.91
CA ASP A 60 -3.52 -1.01 3.37
C ASP A 60 -2.75 -2.26 3.84
N LEU A 61 -3.02 -3.42 3.22
CA LEU A 61 -2.24 -4.64 3.48
C LEU A 61 -0.76 -4.47 3.16
N HIS A 62 -0.40 -4.07 1.94
CA HIS A 62 1.01 -4.08 1.52
C HIS A 62 1.78 -2.87 2.03
N ILE A 63 1.25 -1.68 1.74
CA ILE A 63 1.91 -0.43 2.07
C ILE A 63 1.69 -0.12 3.54
N GLY A 64 0.46 -0.24 4.05
CA GLY A 64 0.16 0.04 5.45
C GLY A 64 0.96 -0.81 6.42
N THR A 65 1.06 -2.13 6.18
CA THR A 65 1.90 -3.02 6.99
C THR A 65 3.38 -2.61 6.95
N ILE A 66 3.91 -2.23 5.76
CA ILE A 66 5.29 -1.75 5.65
C ILE A 66 5.47 -0.44 6.45
N LEU A 67 4.63 0.56 6.26
CA LEU A 67 4.75 1.84 6.98
C LEU A 67 4.65 1.63 8.50
N ASN A 68 3.73 0.79 8.96
CA ASN A 68 3.55 0.45 10.38
C ASN A 68 4.71 -0.37 10.97
N SER A 69 5.55 -0.99 10.13
CA SER A 69 6.70 -1.78 10.59
C SER A 69 7.95 -0.97 10.91
N TYR A 70 7.98 0.30 10.53
CA TYR A 70 9.11 1.20 10.75
C TYR A 70 8.76 2.31 11.77
N PRO A 71 9.77 2.84 12.49
CA PRO A 71 9.61 4.07 13.26
C PRO A 71 9.11 5.22 12.39
N GLU A 72 8.27 6.09 12.94
CA GLU A 72 7.67 7.20 12.20
C GLU A 72 8.71 8.16 11.59
N GLU A 73 9.79 8.44 12.31
CA GLU A 73 10.90 9.26 11.81
C GLU A 73 11.61 8.65 10.60
N ASP A 74 11.70 7.32 10.55
CA ASP A 74 12.25 6.61 9.40
C ASP A 74 11.27 6.70 8.22
N VAL A 75 9.98 6.47 8.45
CA VAL A 75 8.98 6.56 7.38
C VAL A 75 8.95 7.93 6.73
N LEU A 76 9.08 9.01 7.52
CA LEU A 76 9.05 10.39 7.02
C LEU A 76 10.33 10.84 6.32
N SER A 77 11.45 10.14 6.51
CA SER A 77 12.74 10.48 5.91
C SER A 77 13.11 9.62 4.69
N ASN A 78 12.24 8.68 4.32
CA ASN A 78 12.49 7.70 3.27
C ASN A 78 11.46 7.76 2.12
N ILE A 79 11.91 7.36 0.94
CA ILE A 79 11.07 6.96 -0.19
C ILE A 79 11.13 5.44 -0.28
N TYR A 80 9.97 4.79 -0.29
CA TYR A 80 9.85 3.34 -0.40
C TYR A 80 9.51 2.95 -1.83
N GLU A 81 10.33 2.13 -2.47
CA GLU A 81 10.04 1.46 -3.73
C GLU A 81 9.70 0.01 -3.45
N ILE A 82 8.44 -0.35 -3.58
CA ILE A 82 7.90 -1.66 -3.19
C ILE A 82 7.61 -2.46 -4.47
N GLN A 83 8.42 -3.48 -4.75
CA GLN A 83 8.26 -4.36 -5.91
C GLN A 83 7.12 -5.36 -5.67
N LEU A 84 6.02 -5.24 -6.42
CA LEU A 84 4.92 -6.18 -6.33
C LEU A 84 5.22 -7.46 -7.15
N PRO A 85 4.72 -8.63 -6.72
CA PRO A 85 4.76 -9.85 -7.51
C PRO A 85 3.86 -9.74 -8.76
N ASP A 86 4.15 -10.53 -9.79
CA ASP A 86 3.43 -10.48 -11.08
C ASP A 86 1.93 -10.78 -10.96
N GLU A 87 1.52 -11.57 -9.96
CA GLU A 87 0.11 -11.84 -9.68
C GLU A 87 -0.69 -10.57 -9.33
N TYR A 88 -0.02 -9.50 -8.90
CA TYR A 88 -0.62 -8.19 -8.62
C TYR A 88 -0.66 -7.26 -9.84
N ILE A 89 -0.26 -7.69 -11.04
CA ILE A 89 -0.40 -6.85 -12.25
C ILE A 89 -1.84 -6.29 -12.42
N PRO A 90 -2.92 -7.07 -12.21
CA PRO A 90 -4.29 -6.57 -12.29
C PRO A 90 -4.59 -5.45 -11.28
N PHE A 91 -4.11 -5.59 -10.04
CA PHE A 91 -4.12 -4.53 -9.04
C PHE A 91 -3.39 -3.29 -9.55
N SER A 92 -2.18 -3.48 -10.06
CA SER A 92 -1.31 -2.37 -10.46
C SER A 92 -1.88 -1.56 -11.61
N LEU A 93 -2.54 -2.23 -12.56
CA LEU A 93 -3.23 -1.58 -13.67
C LEU A 93 -4.43 -0.75 -13.20
N GLN A 94 -5.19 -1.22 -12.20
CA GLN A 94 -6.30 -0.43 -11.64
C GLN A 94 -5.79 0.72 -10.78
N PHE A 95 -4.79 0.47 -9.92
CA PHE A 95 -4.16 1.48 -9.08
C PHE A 95 -3.61 2.64 -9.93
N ALA A 96 -2.95 2.35 -11.04
CA ALA A 96 -2.35 3.35 -11.93
C ALA A 96 -3.35 4.30 -12.61
N ARG A 97 -4.66 4.05 -12.48
CA ARG A 97 -5.72 4.94 -12.99
C ARG A 97 -6.01 6.12 -12.08
N TYR A 98 -5.51 6.06 -10.84
CA TYR A 98 -5.75 7.05 -9.80
C TYR A 98 -4.47 7.79 -9.44
N ASN A 99 -4.61 9.02 -8.94
CA ASN A 99 -3.57 9.70 -8.19
C ASN A 99 -3.77 9.34 -6.72
N VAL A 100 -2.92 8.48 -6.17
CA VAL A 100 -3.17 7.89 -4.84
C VAL A 100 -2.42 8.66 -3.78
N PHE A 101 -3.17 9.15 -2.81
CA PHE A 101 -2.67 9.75 -1.59
C PHE A 101 -2.96 8.81 -0.42
N LEU A 102 -1.95 8.58 0.41
CA LEU A 102 -2.09 7.77 1.62
C LEU A 102 -2.11 8.70 2.82
N HIS A 103 -3.14 8.60 3.62
CA HIS A 103 -3.18 9.24 4.92
C HIS A 103 -2.78 8.21 5.96
N TRP A 104 -1.63 8.44 6.60
CA TRP A 104 -1.08 7.55 7.62
C TRP A 104 -0.74 8.38 8.86
N LYS A 105 -1.40 8.07 9.98
CA LYS A 105 -1.39 8.90 11.19
C LYS A 105 -1.81 10.34 10.87
N ASN A 106 -0.93 11.33 11.07
CA ASN A 106 -1.19 12.74 10.74
C ASN A 106 -0.40 13.21 9.51
N HIS A 107 0.05 12.28 8.68
CA HIS A 107 0.95 12.55 7.55
C HIS A 107 0.34 12.08 6.24
N LEU A 108 0.69 12.80 5.18
CA LEU A 108 0.25 12.50 3.82
C LEU A 108 1.42 11.99 3.00
N PHE A 109 1.16 10.96 2.20
CA PHE A 109 2.12 10.38 1.27
C PHE A 109 1.50 10.34 -0.12
N ASN A 110 2.34 10.46 -1.15
CA ASN A 110 1.96 10.14 -2.52
C ASN A 110 2.42 8.71 -2.81
N ALA A 111 1.55 7.92 -3.44
CA ALA A 111 1.84 6.58 -3.89
C ALA A 111 1.62 6.46 -5.41
N LYS A 112 2.65 6.04 -6.13
CA LYS A 112 2.62 5.96 -7.60
C LYS A 112 3.13 4.62 -8.10
N MET A 113 2.40 4.04 -9.04
CA MET A 113 2.84 2.84 -9.76
C MET A 113 3.90 3.19 -10.81
N THR A 114 5.00 2.44 -10.83
CA THR A 114 6.01 2.50 -11.90
C THR A 114 5.68 1.52 -13.01
N LYS A 115 6.36 1.67 -14.16
CA LYS A 115 6.26 0.71 -15.28
C LYS A 115 6.84 -0.68 -14.97
N TYR A 116 7.51 -0.85 -13.83
CA TYR A 116 8.14 -2.10 -13.40
C TYR A 116 7.33 -2.85 -12.35
N ASN A 117 6.02 -2.55 -12.22
CA ASN A 117 5.14 -3.14 -11.20
C ASN A 117 5.61 -2.85 -9.77
N GLN A 118 6.06 -1.61 -9.53
CA GLN A 118 6.51 -1.16 -8.21
C GLN A 118 5.65 0.00 -7.74
N ILE A 119 5.34 0.05 -6.45
CA ILE A 119 4.75 1.23 -5.84
C ILE A 119 5.85 2.06 -5.20
N VAL A 120 5.96 3.31 -5.63
CA VAL A 120 6.81 4.31 -4.98
C VAL A 120 5.95 5.11 -4.03
N VAL A 121 6.29 5.09 -2.74
CA VAL A 121 5.64 5.83 -1.67
C VAL A 121 6.60 6.88 -1.13
N SER A 122 6.18 8.13 -1.08
CA SER A 122 7.00 9.24 -0.59
C SER A 122 6.17 10.24 0.21
N PRO A 123 6.74 10.86 1.26
CA PRO A 123 6.08 11.97 1.96
C PRO A 123 5.63 13.06 0.98
N SER A 124 4.43 13.58 1.20
CA SER A 124 3.82 14.57 0.32
C SER A 124 3.28 15.77 1.09
N ASN A 125 3.41 16.95 0.50
CA ASN A 125 2.75 18.19 0.94
C ASN A 125 1.66 18.63 -0.05
N GLU A 126 1.34 17.77 -1.03
CA GLU A 126 0.30 18.05 -2.02
C GLU A 126 -1.08 17.97 -1.38
N ILE A 127 -2.03 18.75 -1.87
CA ILE A 127 -3.43 18.69 -1.43
C ILE A 127 -4.20 17.98 -2.55
N PRO A 128 -4.86 16.83 -2.27
CA PRO A 128 -5.68 16.15 -3.27
C PRO A 128 -6.85 17.06 -3.69
N MET A 129 -6.90 17.43 -4.97
CA MET A 129 -7.86 18.39 -5.54
C MET A 129 -8.38 17.99 -6.93
N GLU A 130 -7.77 17.00 -7.59
CA GLU A 130 -8.19 16.52 -8.91
C GLU A 130 -9.29 15.44 -8.80
N PRO A 131 -10.12 15.24 -9.85
CA PRO A 131 -11.20 14.26 -9.84
C PRO A 131 -10.76 12.79 -9.68
N ASN A 132 -9.52 12.48 -10.03
CA ASN A 132 -8.95 11.13 -9.92
C ASN A 132 -8.08 10.97 -8.66
N ASP A 133 -8.00 12.01 -7.83
CA ASP A 133 -7.30 11.93 -6.55
C ASP A 133 -8.14 11.07 -5.61
N ILE A 134 -7.52 10.00 -5.10
CA ILE A 134 -8.10 9.17 -4.05
C ILE A 134 -7.24 9.27 -2.81
N VAL A 135 -7.90 9.45 -1.67
CA VAL A 135 -7.24 9.37 -0.36
C VAL A 135 -7.58 8.02 0.24
N ILE A 136 -6.54 7.27 0.57
CA ILE A 136 -6.62 5.97 1.23
C ILE A 136 -6.14 6.17 2.67
N GLU A 137 -7.06 5.96 3.61
CA GLU A 137 -6.72 5.89 5.03
C GLU A 137 -6.00 4.57 5.29
N ILE A 138 -4.77 4.65 5.75
CA ILE A 138 -3.99 3.51 6.21
C ILE A 138 -4.42 3.19 7.63
N SER A 139 -4.78 1.94 7.88
CA SER A 139 -5.17 1.50 9.22
C SER A 139 -3.95 1.61 10.15
N ASP A 140 -4.13 2.29 11.28
CA ASP A 140 -3.22 2.31 12.41
C ASP A 140 -3.75 1.43 13.55
N GLU A 141 -2.82 0.93 14.37
CA GLU A 141 -2.99 0.12 15.60
C GLU A 141 -4.38 -0.50 15.88
#